data_AF-A0A7S3SDM4-F1
#
_entry.id   AF-A0A7S3SDM4-F1
#
_cell.length_a   1.000
_cell.length_b   1.000
_cell.length_c   1.000
_cell.angle_alpha   90.00
_cell.angle_beta   90.00
_cell.angle_gamma   90.00
#
_symmetry.space_group_name_H-M   'P 1'
#
loop_
_entity.id
_entity.type
_entity.pdbx_description
1 polymer ?
#
loop_
_entity_poly.entity_id
_entity_poly.type
_entity_poly.pdbx_seq_one_letter_code
_entity_poly.pdbx_strand_id
1 'polypeptide(L)'
;GKAENDSLQRVYGVSFPTAKLLKAHQKMLEEAKERDHRRIGKQQDLFFFNAEVSPGSCFWTSYGARIYNKLQELMRAEYRKRGFDEVITPNIYSSELFKRSGHYQNYR
;
A
#
# COMPACT_ATOMS: atom_id res chain seq x y z
N GLY A 1 8.72 -10.67 -16.00
CA GLY A 1 9.58 -9.87 -16.89
C GLY A 1 10.84 -9.51 -16.12
N LYS A 2 12.01 -9.57 -16.74
CA LYS A 2 13.26 -9.07 -16.13
C LYS A 2 13.32 -7.57 -16.33
N ALA A 3 13.73 -6.81 -15.31
CA ALA A 3 13.79 -5.35 -15.36
C ALA A 3 14.86 -4.82 -16.33
N GLU A 4 15.85 -5.64 -16.67
CA GLU A 4 16.96 -5.32 -17.58
C GLU A 4 16.57 -5.42 -19.07
N ASN A 5 15.43 -6.04 -19.38
CA ASN A 5 14.98 -6.21 -20.75
C ASN A 5 14.27 -4.95 -21.24
N ASP A 6 14.20 -4.79 -22.57
CA ASP A 6 13.43 -3.73 -23.21
C ASP A 6 11.99 -3.64 -22.70
N SER A 7 11.49 -2.40 -22.58
CA SER A 7 10.11 -2.16 -22.17
C SER A 7 9.13 -2.70 -23.20
N LEU A 8 8.28 -3.64 -22.79
CA LEU A 8 7.22 -4.19 -23.63
C LEU A 8 5.90 -3.47 -23.37
N GLN A 9 5.11 -3.27 -24.43
CA GLN A 9 3.74 -2.80 -24.30
C GLN A 9 2.81 -3.97 -23.96
N ARG A 10 2.01 -3.82 -22.91
CA ARG A 10 1.02 -4.82 -22.51
C ARG A 10 -0.38 -4.34 -22.86
N VAL A 11 -1.05 -5.10 -23.72
CA VAL A 11 -2.48 -4.91 -24.04
C VAL A 11 -3.29 -5.91 -23.21
N TYR A 12 -4.27 -5.40 -22.45
CA TYR A 12 -5.19 -6.24 -21.68
C TYR A 12 -6.48 -6.45 -22.47
N GLY A 13 -6.99 -7.69 -22.46
CA GLY A 13 -8.24 -8.06 -23.09
C GLY A 13 -8.91 -9.21 -22.34
N VAL A 14 -10.23 -9.25 -22.39
CA VAL A 14 -11.06 -10.32 -21.82
C VAL A 14 -12.20 -10.61 -22.79
N SER A 15 -12.55 -11.88 -22.97
CA SER A 15 -13.65 -12.31 -23.83
C SER A 15 -14.73 -13.03 -23.02
N PHE A 16 -15.97 -12.95 -23.51
CA PHE A 16 -17.13 -13.57 -22.88
C PHE A 16 -17.97 -14.30 -23.94
N PRO A 17 -18.58 -15.45 -23.60
CA PRO A 17 -19.40 -16.20 -24.54
C PRO A 17 -20.74 -15.52 -24.87
N THR A 18 -21.17 -14.54 -24.06
CA THR A 18 -22.40 -13.77 -24.32
C THR A 18 -22.22 -12.28 -23.95
N ALA A 19 -22.97 -11.41 -24.63
CA ALA A 19 -22.99 -9.98 -24.34
C ALA A 19 -23.51 -9.65 -22.92
N LYS A 20 -24.39 -10.50 -22.36
CA LYS A 20 -24.91 -10.34 -20.99
C LYS A 20 -23.78 -10.44 -19.96
N LEU A 21 -22.88 -11.40 -20.13
CA LEU A 21 -21.73 -11.59 -19.23
C LEU A 21 -20.71 -10.45 -19.34
N LEU A 22 -20.47 -9.95 -20.55
CA LEU A 22 -19.63 -8.77 -20.76
C LEU A 22 -20.17 -7.54 -20.02
N LYS A 23 -21.48 -7.25 -20.13
CA LYS A 23 -22.11 -6.13 -19.41
C LYS A 23 -22.02 -6.28 -17.90
N ALA A 24 -22.22 -7.50 -17.38
CA ALA A 24 -22.08 -7.78 -15.96
C ALA A 24 -20.64 -7.53 -15.48
N HIS A 25 -19.64 -7.95 -16.25
CA HIS A 25 -18.23 -7.70 -15.95
C HIS A 25 -17.89 -6.22 -15.98
N GLN A 26 -18.36 -5.47 -16.98
CA GLN A 26 -18.15 -4.02 -17.06
C GLN A 26 -18.75 -3.29 -15.85
N LYS A 27 -19.96 -3.66 -15.43
CA LYS A 27 -20.60 -3.09 -14.24
C LYS A 27 -19.76 -3.38 -12.98
N MET A 28 -19.30 -4.61 -12.81
CA MET A 28 -18.43 -5.00 -11.69
C MET A 28 -17.12 -4.19 -11.68
N LEU A 29 -16.48 -3.99 -12.83
CA LEU A 29 -15.27 -3.18 -12.94
C LEU A 29 -15.54 -1.72 -12.57
N GLU A 30 -16.67 -1.16 -12.96
CA GLU A 30 -17.02 0.23 -12.64
C GLU A 30 -17.27 0.39 -11.13
N GLU A 31 -18.02 -0.53 -10.52
CA GLU A 31 -18.21 -0.55 -9.06
C GLU A 31 -16.88 -0.72 -8.30
N ALA A 32 -15.95 -1.50 -8.85
CA ALA A 32 -14.62 -1.67 -8.26
C ALA A 32 -13.78 -0.38 -8.34
N LYS A 33 -13.81 0.34 -9.48
CA LYS A 33 -13.14 1.65 -9.62
C LYS A 33 -13.68 2.67 -8.64
N GLU A 34 -14.99 2.66 -8.39
CA GLU A 34 -15.61 3.56 -7.43
C GLU A 34 -15.08 3.33 -6.00
N ARG A 35 -14.65 2.10 -5.70
CA ARG A 35 -14.10 1.68 -4.39
C ARG A 35 -12.57 1.71 -4.32
N ASP A 36 -11.91 2.27 -5.33
CA ASP A 36 -10.45 2.38 -5.35
C ASP A 36 -9.96 3.36 -4.28
N HIS A 37 -9.16 2.88 -3.33
CA HIS A 37 -8.62 3.69 -2.24
C HIS A 37 -7.79 4.89 -2.72
N ARG A 38 -7.19 4.83 -3.91
CA ARG A 38 -6.43 5.95 -4.51
C ARG A 38 -7.37 7.06 -4.96
N ARG A 39 -8.53 6.67 -5.51
CA ARG A 39 -9.57 7.60 -5.94
C ARG A 39 -10.24 8.24 -4.73
N ILE A 40 -10.68 7.41 -3.78
CA ILE A 40 -11.33 7.86 -2.53
C ILE A 40 -10.38 8.72 -1.71
N GLY A 41 -9.13 8.28 -1.53
CA GLY A 41 -8.12 8.99 -0.77
C GLY A 41 -7.85 10.39 -1.32
N LYS A 42 -7.85 10.56 -2.64
CA LYS A 42 -7.75 11.88 -3.28
C LYS A 42 -9.03 12.70 -3.10
N GLN A 43 -10.21 12.10 -3.33
CA GLN A 43 -11.50 12.79 -3.21
C GLN A 43 -11.79 13.30 -1.79
N GLN A 44 -11.35 12.55 -0.78
CA GLN A 44 -11.55 12.88 0.64
C GLN A 44 -10.33 13.58 1.26
N ASP A 45 -9.33 13.95 0.46
CA ASP A 45 -8.10 14.59 0.93
C ASP A 45 -7.47 13.84 2.12
N LEU A 46 -7.22 12.54 1.98
CA LEU A 46 -6.67 11.69 3.05
C LEU A 46 -5.16 11.55 2.93
N PHE A 47 -4.65 11.44 1.71
CA PHE A 47 -3.22 11.29 1.46
C PHE A 47 -2.87 11.64 0.02
N PHE A 48 -1.59 11.88 -0.22
CA PHE A 48 -1.05 12.03 -1.56
C PHE A 48 0.36 11.45 -1.65
N PHE A 49 0.89 11.33 -2.86
CA PHE A 49 2.25 10.89 -3.15
C PHE A 49 2.95 11.95 -3.99
N ASN A 50 4.21 12.22 -3.68
CA ASN A 50 5.07 13.10 -4.47
C ASN A 50 6.27 12.30 -4.97
N ALA A 51 6.28 12.02 -6.28
CA ALA A 51 7.31 11.18 -6.91
C ALA A 51 8.69 11.83 -6.95
N GLU A 52 8.76 13.16 -6.92
CA GLU A 52 10.03 13.92 -6.96
C GLU A 52 10.72 13.93 -5.59
N VAL A 53 9.93 14.03 -4.51
CA VAL A 53 10.45 14.17 -3.14
C VAL A 53 10.60 12.82 -2.44
N SER A 54 9.65 11.90 -2.61
CA SER A 54 9.69 10.59 -1.95
C SER A 54 8.83 9.56 -2.69
N PRO A 55 9.37 8.95 -3.78
CA PRO A 55 8.63 7.99 -4.58
C PRO A 55 8.28 6.74 -3.76
N GLY A 56 7.00 6.35 -3.79
CA GLY A 56 6.49 5.21 -3.02
C GLY A 56 6.19 5.52 -1.54
N SER A 57 6.52 6.71 -1.05
CA SER A 57 6.21 7.14 0.31
C SER A 57 4.96 8.01 0.35
N CYS A 58 4.04 7.67 1.26
CA CYS A 58 2.76 8.34 1.41
C CYS A 58 2.88 9.57 2.31
N PHE A 59 2.29 10.70 1.88
CA PHE A 59 2.09 11.89 2.71
C PHE A 59 0.64 11.90 3.22
N TRP A 60 0.49 11.85 4.54
CA TRP A 60 -0.81 11.90 5.19
C TRP A 60 -1.23 13.34 5.44
N THR A 61 -2.43 13.70 4.98
CA THR A 61 -3.05 14.98 5.27
C THR A 61 -3.62 14.97 6.70
N SER A 62 -4.19 16.09 7.14
CA SER A 62 -4.83 16.16 8.46
C SER A 62 -5.99 15.15 8.62
N TYR A 63 -6.77 14.86 7.56
CA TYR A 63 -7.87 13.90 7.64
C TYR A 63 -7.39 12.46 7.65
N GLY A 64 -6.41 12.12 6.81
CA GLY A 64 -5.84 10.78 6.82
C GLY A 64 -5.08 10.47 8.12
N ALA A 65 -4.37 11.46 8.68
CA ALA A 65 -3.69 11.30 9.97
C ALA A 65 -4.67 10.97 11.12
N ARG A 66 -5.90 11.49 11.11
CA ARG A 66 -6.92 11.12 12.11
C ARG A 66 -7.27 9.63 12.05
N ILE A 67 -7.46 9.10 10.83
CA ILE A 67 -7.75 7.68 10.63
C ILE A 67 -6.56 6.83 11.06
N TYR A 68 -5.34 7.20 10.63
CA TYR A 68 -4.11 6.52 11.00
C TYR A 68 -3.93 6.45 12.53
N ASN A 69 -4.07 7.60 13.21
CA ASN A 69 -3.95 7.67 14.66
C ASN A 69 -5.01 6.83 15.36
N LYS A 70 -6.24 6.79 14.84
CA LYS A 70 -7.30 5.97 15.43
C LYS A 70 -7.00 4.48 15.36
N LEU A 71 -6.41 4.02 14.26
CA LEU A 71 -5.96 2.63 14.11
C LEU A 71 -4.79 2.31 15.04
N GLN A 72 -3.84 3.24 15.20
CA GLN A 72 -2.74 3.10 16.15
C GLN A 72 -3.23 3.00 17.60
N GLU A 73 -4.17 3.86 18.00
CA GLU A 73 -4.80 3.81 19.33
C GLU A 73 -5.44 2.45 19.61
N LEU A 74 -6.20 1.92 18.63
CA LEU A 74 -6.84 0.61 18.72
C LEU A 74 -5.79 -0.49 18.92
N MET A 75 -4.77 -0.53 18.06
CA MET A 75 -3.69 -1.52 18.13
C MET A 75 -2.97 -1.48 19.48
N ARG A 76 -2.58 -0.29 19.96
CA ARG A 76 -1.93 -0.12 21.26
C ARG A 76 -2.80 -0.56 22.43
N ALA A 77 -4.12 -0.32 22.36
CA ALA A 77 -5.04 -0.83 23.37
C ALA A 77 -5.08 -2.36 23.37
N GLU A 78 -5.06 -2.99 22.20
CA GLU A 78 -5.04 -4.45 22.06
C GLU A 78 -3.71 -5.07 22.53
N TYR A 79 -2.56 -4.40 22.35
CA TYR A 79 -1.28 -4.81 22.92
C TYR A 79 -1.32 -4.86 24.46
N ARG A 80 -1.78 -3.77 25.10
CA ARG A 80 -1.88 -3.71 26.57
C ARG A 80 -2.79 -4.80 27.14
N LYS A 81 -3.95 -5.05 26.50
CA LYS A 81 -4.87 -6.11 26.94
C LYS A 81 -4.24 -7.51 26.89
N ARG A 82 -3.25 -7.73 26.01
CA ARG A 82 -2.58 -9.02 25.81
C ARG A 82 -1.24 -9.12 26.54
N GLY A 83 -0.88 -8.12 27.34
CA GLY A 83 0.37 -8.11 28.11
C GLY A 83 1.62 -7.88 27.25
N PHE A 84 1.51 -7.21 26.10
CA PHE A 84 2.67 -6.77 25.33
C PHE A 84 3.20 -5.44 25.88
N ASP A 85 4.51 -5.35 26.04
CA ASP A 85 5.21 -4.11 26.36
C ASP A 85 5.60 -3.35 25.08
N GLU A 86 5.11 -2.12 24.93
CA GLU A 86 5.46 -1.27 23.80
C GLU A 86 6.87 -0.69 24.00
N VAL A 87 7.74 -0.87 23.01
CA VAL A 87 9.11 -0.34 22.98
C VAL A 87 9.31 0.55 21.76
N ILE A 88 10.24 1.50 21.85
CA ILE A 88 10.60 2.40 20.76
C ILE A 88 12.08 2.18 20.42
N THR A 89 12.37 1.99 19.14
CA THR A 89 13.72 1.69 18.65
C THR A 89 14.08 2.60 17.47
N PRO A 90 15.38 2.86 17.19
CA PRO A 90 15.79 3.65 16.03
C PRO A 90 15.25 3.15 14.68
N ASN A 91 15.22 4.01 13.67
CA ASN A 91 14.85 3.65 12.29
C ASN A 91 16.06 3.28 11.42
N ILE A 92 17.27 3.70 11.82
CA ILE A 92 18.51 3.48 11.08
C ILE A 92 19.48 2.71 11.99
N TYR A 93 20.05 1.63 11.46
CA TYR A 93 20.99 0.77 12.17
C TYR A 93 22.25 0.53 11.35
N SER A 94 23.33 0.14 12.04
CA SER A 94 24.54 -0.37 11.39
C SER A 94 24.23 -1.59 10.53
N SER A 95 24.89 -1.70 9.38
CA SER A 95 24.80 -2.87 8.49
C SER A 95 25.12 -4.18 9.19
N GLU A 96 25.91 -4.13 10.27
CA GLU A 96 26.28 -5.30 11.08
C GLU A 96 25.07 -6.02 11.69
N LEU A 97 24.02 -5.28 12.09
CA LEU A 97 22.78 -5.89 12.59
C LEU A 97 22.11 -6.76 11.53
N PHE A 98 22.07 -6.27 10.29
CA PHE A 98 21.45 -6.97 9.17
C PHE A 98 22.27 -8.17 8.72
N LYS A 99 23.61 -8.11 8.83
CA LYS A 99 24.50 -9.26 8.60
C LYS A 99 24.25 -10.34 9.64
N ARG A 100 24.23 -9.97 10.92
CA ARG A 100 24.00 -10.90 12.03
C ARG A 100 22.62 -11.56 11.98
N SER A 101 21.59 -10.83 11.58
CA SER A 101 20.24 -11.38 11.39
C SER A 101 20.07 -12.18 10.08
N GLY A 102 21.10 -12.25 9.23
CA GLY A 102 21.07 -12.95 7.94
C GLY A 102 20.30 -12.22 6.83
N HIS A 103 19.72 -11.04 7.10
CA HIS A 103 18.92 -10.31 6.13
C HIS A 103 19.77 -9.58 5.07
N TYR A 104 21.03 -9.30 5.39
CA TYR A 104 21.91 -8.53 4.51
C TYR A 104 22.09 -9.14 3.11
N GLN A 105 22.09 -10.47 2.99
CA GLN A 105 22.30 -11.14 1.69
C GLN A 105 21.10 -10.98 0.74
N ASN A 106 19.90 -10.78 1.28
CA ASN A 106 18.65 -10.72 0.50
C ASN A 106 18.18 -9.29 0.19
N TYR A 107 18.69 -8.30 0.93
CA TYR A 107 18.25 -6.90 0.87
C TYR A 107 19.39 -5.93 0.50
N ARG A 108 20.46 -6.43 -0.12
CA ARG A 108 21.52 -5.60 -0.70
C ARG A 108 21.14 -5.10 -2.08
#